data_AF-A0A920K717-F1
#
_entry.id   AF-A0A920K717-F1
#
_cell.length_a   1.000
_cell.length_b   1.000
_cell.length_c   1.000
_cell.angle_alpha   90.00
_cell.angle_beta   90.00
_cell.angle_gamma   90.00
#
_symmetry.space_group_name_H-M   'P 1'
#
loop_
_entity.id
_entity.type
_entity.pdbx_description
1 polymer ?
#
loop_
_entity_poly.entity_id
_entity_poly.type
_entity_poly.pdbx_seq_one_letter_code
_entity_poly.pdbx_strand_id
1 'polypeptide(L)'
;MSEADKYLTPEVILIFLLLIVTLGMWLQLALLRTRLSSRLTRLEERLHEHDQLLEIQTKGGREIAEASKRVIEAMNENRTGLDALRRDVVRLADDVRGEVGMSRAIELARGGASKQAVADATGLSLEEAEAIVTFHGRK
;
A
#
# COMPACT_ATOMS: atom_id res chain seq x y z
N MET A 1 -78.98 53.20 22.34
CA MET A 1 -78.37 53.03 21.01
C MET A 1 -76.95 52.58 21.25
N SER A 2 -76.66 51.32 20.91
CA SER A 2 -75.52 50.56 21.42
C SER A 2 -74.26 50.84 20.59
N GLU A 3 -73.09 50.97 21.24
CA GLU A 3 -71.79 51.25 20.62
C GLU A 3 -71.35 50.22 19.55
N ALA A 4 -72.04 49.08 19.47
CA ALA A 4 -71.78 48.00 18.52
C ALA A 4 -71.98 48.41 17.05
N ASP A 5 -72.94 49.28 16.73
CA ASP A 5 -73.25 49.66 15.34
C ASP A 5 -72.19 50.59 14.75
N LYS A 6 -71.37 51.24 15.58
CA LYS A 6 -70.30 52.14 15.14
C LYS A 6 -69.10 51.38 14.56
N TYR A 7 -68.95 50.09 14.87
CA TYR A 7 -67.87 49.22 14.38
C TYR A 7 -68.27 48.38 13.17
N LEU A 8 -69.54 48.41 12.74
CA LEU A 8 -70.03 47.77 11.51
C LEU A 8 -69.98 48.73 10.31
N THR A 9 -69.02 49.65 10.26
CA THR A 9 -68.76 50.38 9.02
C THR A 9 -68.08 49.45 8.01
N PRO A 10 -68.40 49.56 6.70
CA PRO A 10 -67.81 48.72 5.67
C PRO A 10 -66.28 48.79 5.64
N GLU A 11 -65.70 49.90 6.10
CA GLU A 11 -64.26 50.12 6.23
C GLU A 11 -63.62 49.22 7.30
N VAL A 12 -64.25 49.05 8.46
CA VAL A 12 -63.74 48.18 9.54
C VAL A 12 -63.77 46.72 9.12
N ILE A 13 -64.81 46.30 8.38
CA ILE A 13 -64.91 44.95 7.83
C ILE A 13 -63.78 44.69 6.82
N LEU A 14 -63.49 45.65 5.94
CA LEU A 14 -62.38 45.55 4.98
C LEU A 14 -61.02 45.46 5.66
N ILE A 15 -60.79 46.26 6.71
CA ILE A 15 -59.55 46.21 7.50
C ILE A 15 -59.40 44.86 8.18
N PHE A 16 -60.47 44.33 8.77
CA PHE A 16 -60.45 43.03 9.43
C PHE A 16 -60.17 41.88 8.44
N LEU A 17 -60.78 41.93 7.25
CA LEU A 17 -60.56 40.96 6.19
C LEU A 17 -59.11 41.02 5.68
N LEU A 18 -58.57 42.22 5.48
CA LEU A 18 -57.16 42.42 5.11
C LEU A 18 -56.21 41.87 6.19
N LEU A 19 -56.55 42.05 7.46
CA LEU A 19 -55.76 41.54 8.58
C LEU A 19 -55.75 40.00 8.61
N ILE A 20 -56.88 39.35 8.33
CA ILE A 20 -56.95 37.89 8.22
C ILE A 20 -56.09 37.39 7.04
N VAL A 21 -56.14 38.07 5.90
CA VAL A 21 -55.34 37.69 4.72
C VAL A 21 -53.84 37.83 5.00
N THR A 22 -53.40 38.91 5.65
CA THR A 22 -51.98 39.09 6.00
C THR A 22 -51.52 38.07 7.04
N LEU A 23 -52.37 37.74 8.03
CA LEU A 23 -52.07 36.70 9.01
C LEU A 23 -51.93 35.31 8.35
N GLY A 24 -52.86 34.98 7.44
CA GLY A 24 -52.84 33.73 6.69
C GLY A 24 -51.60 33.62 5.80
N MET A 25 -51.24 34.71 5.13
CA MET A 25 -50.05 34.77 4.28
C MET A 25 -48.76 34.65 5.10
N TRP A 26 -48.70 35.27 6.28
CA TRP A 26 -47.57 35.12 7.21
C TRP A 26 -47.41 33.67 7.69
N LEU A 27 -48.52 33.02 8.04
CA LEU A 27 -48.52 31.61 8.48
C LEU A 27 -48.06 30.67 7.36
N GLN A 28 -48.50 30.90 6.13
CA GLN A 28 -48.04 30.13 4.96
C GLN A 28 -46.53 30.28 4.74
N LEU A 29 -46.00 31.51 4.88
CA LEU A 29 -44.58 31.77 4.73
C LEU A 29 -43.75 31.10 5.85
N ALA A 30 -44.26 31.09 7.08
CA ALA A 30 -43.64 30.42 8.22
C ALA A 30 -43.57 28.90 8.01
N LEU A 31 -44.65 28.28 7.51
CA LEU A 31 -44.69 26.84 7.17
C LEU A 31 -43.76 26.49 6.00
N LEU A 32 -43.63 27.38 5.01
CA LEU A 32 -42.71 27.18 3.91
C LEU A 32 -41.26 27.28 4.40
N ARG A 33 -40.96 28.23 5.29
CA ARG A 33 -39.64 28.37 5.94
C ARG A 33 -39.24 27.13 6.71
N THR A 34 -40.14 26.52 7.47
CA THR A 34 -39.83 25.29 8.23
C THR A 34 -39.63 24.07 7.33
N ARG A 35 -40.39 23.97 6.23
CA ARG A 35 -40.15 22.93 5.20
C ARG A 35 -38.85 23.14 4.43
N LEU A 36 -38.47 24.39 4.19
CA LEU A 36 -37.20 24.72 3.54
C LEU A 36 -36.02 24.49 4.49
N SER A 37 -36.11 24.90 5.75
CA SER A 37 -35.05 24.70 6.74
C SER A 37 -34.79 23.22 7.02
N SER A 38 -35.85 22.40 7.09
CA SER A 38 -35.72 20.94 7.23
C SER A 38 -35.11 20.26 6.00
N ARG A 39 -35.29 20.83 4.79
CA ARG A 39 -34.60 20.35 3.58
C ARG A 39 -33.15 20.81 3.54
N LEU A 40 -32.88 22.04 3.93
CA LEU A 40 -31.51 22.59 4.00
C LEU A 40 -30.66 21.86 5.03
N THR A 41 -31.18 21.62 6.23
CA THR A 41 -30.48 20.82 7.27
C THR A 41 -30.18 19.41 6.79
N ARG A 42 -31.14 18.73 6.12
CA ARG A 42 -30.89 17.39 5.54
C ARG A 42 -29.88 17.40 4.38
N LEU A 43 -29.76 18.50 3.65
CA LEU A 43 -28.77 18.69 2.59
C LEU A 43 -27.38 19.01 3.17
N GLU A 44 -27.33 19.83 4.20
CA GLU A 44 -26.14 20.18 4.96
C GLU A 44 -25.55 18.95 5.66
N GLU A 45 -26.40 18.12 6.26
CA GLU A 45 -26.01 16.85 6.91
C GLU A 45 -25.44 15.85 5.88
N ARG A 46 -26.06 15.74 4.69
CA ARG A 46 -25.52 14.92 3.58
C ARG A 46 -24.22 15.46 2.99
N LEU A 47 -24.03 16.78 2.96
CA LEU A 47 -22.77 17.38 2.52
C LEU A 47 -21.66 17.15 3.56
N HIS A 48 -21.98 17.21 4.85
CA HIS A 48 -21.04 16.93 5.93
C HIS A 48 -20.57 15.46 5.93
N GLU A 49 -21.48 14.52 5.64
CA GLU A 49 -21.11 13.11 5.45
C GLU A 49 -20.18 12.89 4.24
N HIS A 50 -20.37 13.66 3.15
CA HIS A 50 -19.52 13.57 1.97
C HIS A 50 -18.12 14.17 2.18
N ASP A 51 -17.98 15.22 2.97
CA ASP A 51 -16.68 15.84 3.26
C ASP A 51 -15.81 14.94 4.16
N GLN A 52 -16.42 14.26 5.13
CA GLN A 52 -15.75 13.24 5.94
C GLN A 52 -15.24 12.06 5.11
N LEU A 53 -15.96 11.64 4.07
CA LEU A 53 -15.51 10.55 3.19
C LEU A 53 -14.29 10.95 2.36
N LEU A 54 -14.20 12.20 1.90
CA LEU A 54 -13.02 12.70 1.16
C LEU A 54 -11.79 12.81 2.07
N GLU A 55 -11.97 13.21 3.33
CA GLU A 55 -10.87 13.25 4.30
C GLU A 55 -10.34 11.85 4.63
N ILE A 56 -11.23 10.86 4.77
CA ILE A 56 -10.84 9.45 4.99
C ILE A 56 -10.17 8.86 3.74
N GLN A 57 -10.64 9.19 2.54
CA GLN A 57 -10.06 8.67 1.30
C GLN A 57 -8.67 9.26 1.01
N THR A 58 -8.47 10.55 1.31
CA THR A 58 -7.18 11.22 1.14
C THR A 58 -6.16 10.83 2.22
N LYS A 59 -6.59 10.69 3.49
CA LYS A 59 -5.73 10.18 4.56
C LYS A 59 -5.41 8.69 4.37
N GLY A 60 -6.41 7.87 4.06
CA GLY A 60 -6.22 6.45 3.75
C GLY A 60 -5.32 6.26 2.53
N GLY A 61 -5.48 7.09 1.48
CA GLY A 61 -4.60 7.07 0.31
C GLY A 61 -3.15 7.42 0.63
N ARG A 62 -2.90 8.42 1.49
CA ARG A 62 -1.54 8.77 1.94
C ARG A 62 -0.92 7.69 2.82
N GLU A 63 -1.67 7.13 3.77
CA GLU A 63 -1.20 6.04 4.63
C GLU A 63 -0.87 4.79 3.82
N ILE A 64 -1.71 4.44 2.84
CA ILE A 64 -1.45 3.33 1.90
C ILE A 64 -0.21 3.63 1.06
N ALA A 65 -0.04 4.85 0.56
CA ALA A 65 1.14 5.23 -0.22
C ALA A 65 2.43 5.15 0.62
N GLU A 66 2.40 5.60 1.87
CA GLU A 66 3.54 5.50 2.79
C GLU A 66 3.84 4.05 3.19
N ALA A 67 2.82 3.25 3.48
CA ALA A 67 2.98 1.82 3.75
C ALA A 67 3.57 1.08 2.54
N SER A 68 3.06 1.38 1.34
CA SER A 68 3.55 0.80 0.08
C SER A 68 5.02 1.17 -0.16
N LYS A 69 5.41 2.42 0.10
CA LYS A 69 6.80 2.86 -0.01
C LYS A 69 7.74 2.08 0.93
N ARG A 70 7.35 1.89 2.20
CA ARG A 70 8.12 1.11 3.17
C ARG A 70 8.28 -0.35 2.74
N VAL A 71 7.22 -0.95 2.19
CA VAL A 71 7.27 -2.33 1.67
C VAL A 71 8.23 -2.44 0.49
N ILE A 72 8.19 -1.49 -0.45
CA ILE A 72 9.10 -1.46 -1.61
C ILE A 72 10.55 -1.32 -1.15
N GLU A 73 10.81 -0.45 -0.17
CA GLU A 73 12.15 -0.26 0.39
C GLU A 73 12.68 -1.54 1.06
N ALA A 74 11.87 -2.18 1.91
CA ALA A 74 12.21 -3.46 2.54
C ALA A 74 12.41 -4.58 1.50
N MET A 75 11.63 -4.61 0.42
CA MET A 75 11.82 -5.58 -0.67
C MET A 75 13.13 -5.35 -1.42
N ASN A 76 13.52 -4.10 -1.68
CA ASN A 76 14.78 -3.78 -2.33
C ASN A 76 16.00 -4.13 -1.46
N GLU A 77 15.91 -3.88 -0.15
CA GLU A 77 16.95 -4.27 0.80
C GLU A 77 17.11 -5.79 0.85
N ASN A 78 15.99 -6.53 0.97
CA ASN A 78 16.00 -7.99 0.91
C ASN A 78 16.55 -8.52 -0.41
N ARG A 79 16.20 -7.90 -1.55
CA ARG A 79 16.73 -8.30 -2.86
C ARG A 79 18.25 -8.14 -2.93
N THR A 80 18.76 -7.03 -2.41
CA THR A 80 20.20 -6.77 -2.33
C THR A 80 20.90 -7.79 -1.44
N GLY A 81 20.31 -8.11 -0.28
CA GLY A 81 20.80 -9.15 0.62
C GLY A 81 20.81 -10.54 -0.03
N LEU A 82 19.75 -10.88 -0.78
CA LEU A 82 19.67 -12.15 -1.51
C LEU A 82 20.71 -12.23 -2.63
N ASP A 83 20.97 -11.15 -3.36
CA ASP A 83 22.00 -11.11 -4.39
C ASP A 83 23.41 -11.28 -3.78
N ALA A 84 23.68 -10.68 -2.61
CA ALA A 84 24.91 -10.89 -1.87
C ALA A 84 25.05 -12.35 -1.40
N LEU A 85 24.01 -12.91 -0.78
CA LEU A 85 23.98 -14.30 -0.34
C LEU A 85 24.20 -15.26 -1.51
N ARG A 86 23.56 -15.01 -2.66
CA ARG A 86 23.74 -15.80 -3.88
C ARG A 86 25.20 -15.79 -4.34
N ARG A 87 25.86 -14.63 -4.29
CA ARG A 87 27.28 -14.51 -4.66
C ARG A 87 28.17 -15.30 -3.70
N ASP A 88 27.89 -15.22 -2.41
CA ASP A 88 28.64 -15.96 -1.39
C ASP A 88 28.46 -17.48 -1.52
N VAL A 89 27.25 -17.94 -1.85
CA VAL A 89 26.98 -19.36 -2.13
C VAL A 89 27.74 -19.85 -3.36
N VAL A 90 27.80 -19.07 -4.45
CA VAL A 90 28.59 -19.43 -5.64
C VAL A 90 30.07 -19.53 -5.28
N ARG A 91 30.60 -18.54 -4.56
CA ARG A 91 32.00 -18.55 -4.12
C ARG A 91 32.31 -19.73 -3.22
N LEU A 92 31.43 -20.04 -2.26
CA LEU A 92 31.58 -21.18 -1.36
C LEU A 92 31.53 -22.50 -2.14
N ALA A 93 30.63 -22.62 -3.12
CA ALA A 93 30.56 -23.81 -3.97
C ALA A 93 31.84 -24.00 -4.80
N ASP A 94 32.42 -22.92 -5.33
CA ASP A 94 33.69 -22.96 -6.04
C ASP A 94 34.86 -23.31 -5.10
N ASP A 95 34.93 -22.70 -3.92
CA ASP A 95 35.96 -22.98 -2.90
C ASP A 95 35.89 -24.46 -2.45
N VAL A 96 34.69 -24.96 -2.14
CA VAL A 96 34.47 -26.37 -1.75
C VAL A 96 34.81 -27.32 -2.89
N ARG A 97 34.41 -26.99 -4.14
CA ARG A 97 34.74 -27.82 -5.31
C ARG A 97 36.25 -27.88 -5.54
N GLY A 98 36.95 -26.76 -5.37
CA GLY A 98 38.41 -26.69 -5.46
C GLY A 98 39.09 -27.54 -4.38
N GLU A 99 38.69 -27.40 -3.12
CA GLU A 99 39.30 -28.11 -1.98
C GLU A 99 39.06 -29.62 -2.03
N VAL A 100 37.83 -30.04 -2.35
CA VAL A 100 37.49 -31.46 -2.52
C VAL A 100 38.17 -32.05 -3.76
N GLY A 101 38.20 -31.31 -4.87
CA GLY A 101 38.91 -31.70 -6.09
C GLY A 101 40.40 -31.91 -5.83
N MET A 102 41.04 -31.00 -5.11
CA MET A 102 42.45 -31.06 -4.74
C MET A 102 42.74 -32.28 -3.84
N SER A 103 41.93 -32.48 -2.79
CA SER A 103 42.10 -33.60 -1.85
C SER A 103 41.96 -34.95 -2.55
N ARG A 104 40.96 -35.08 -3.43
CA ARG A 104 40.74 -36.29 -4.24
C ARG A 104 41.86 -36.51 -5.27
N ALA A 105 42.41 -35.44 -5.85
CA ALA A 105 43.54 -35.52 -6.76
C ALA A 105 44.79 -36.09 -6.06
N ILE A 106 45.06 -35.65 -4.83
CA ILE A 106 46.18 -36.14 -4.02
C ILE A 106 46.01 -37.62 -3.68
N GLU A 107 44.81 -38.05 -3.30
CA GLU A 107 44.55 -39.47 -3.02
C GLU A 107 44.74 -40.34 -4.26
N LEU A 108 44.24 -39.92 -5.42
CA LEU A 108 44.41 -40.64 -6.68
C LEU A 108 45.88 -40.71 -7.11
N ALA A 109 46.62 -39.61 -6.98
CA ALA A 109 48.06 -39.58 -7.25
C ALA A 109 48.84 -40.55 -6.33
N ARG A 110 48.55 -40.56 -5.02
CA ARG A 110 49.14 -41.53 -4.07
C ARG A 110 48.75 -42.98 -4.38
N GLY A 111 47.58 -43.17 -4.99
CA GLY A 111 47.10 -44.44 -5.53
C GLY A 111 47.87 -44.92 -6.77
N GLY A 112 48.64 -44.04 -7.42
CA GLY A 112 49.38 -44.31 -8.66
C GLY A 112 48.60 -44.00 -9.93
N ALA A 113 47.52 -43.22 -9.85
CA ALA A 113 46.75 -42.80 -11.03
C ALA A 113 47.59 -41.88 -11.95
N SER A 114 47.38 -42.00 -13.27
CA SER A 114 48.04 -41.16 -14.26
C SER A 114 47.49 -39.72 -14.26
N LYS A 115 48.26 -38.77 -14.80
CA LYS A 115 47.83 -37.36 -14.88
C LYS A 115 46.51 -37.14 -15.62
N GLN A 116 46.22 -37.92 -16.68
CA GLN A 116 44.91 -37.88 -17.33
C GLN A 116 43.79 -38.37 -16.40
N ALA A 117 43.99 -39.50 -15.72
CA ALA A 117 42.97 -40.06 -14.82
C ALA A 117 42.67 -39.14 -13.62
N VAL A 118 43.68 -38.44 -13.12
CA VAL A 118 43.53 -37.44 -12.05
C VAL A 118 42.75 -36.22 -12.56
N ALA A 119 43.10 -35.67 -13.73
CA ALA A 119 42.39 -34.54 -14.33
C ALA A 119 40.91 -34.87 -14.61
N ASP A 120 40.64 -36.02 -15.22
CA ASP A 120 39.28 -36.46 -15.56
C ASP A 120 38.40 -36.69 -14.32
N ALA A 121 38.97 -37.23 -13.24
CA ALA A 121 38.22 -37.55 -12.02
C ALA A 121 37.97 -36.36 -11.09
N THR A 122 38.73 -35.27 -11.24
CA THR A 122 38.71 -34.11 -10.32
C THR A 122 38.28 -32.82 -11.00
N GLY A 123 38.32 -32.78 -12.34
CA GLY A 123 38.01 -31.60 -13.14
C GLY A 123 39.07 -30.50 -13.06
N LEU A 124 40.26 -30.83 -12.55
CA LEU A 124 41.45 -29.95 -12.55
C LEU A 124 42.08 -29.89 -13.93
N SER A 125 42.85 -28.84 -14.21
CA SER A 125 43.60 -28.74 -15.47
C SER A 125 44.67 -29.85 -15.57
N LEU A 126 45.05 -30.21 -16.80
CA LEU A 126 46.06 -31.25 -17.02
C LEU A 126 47.42 -30.88 -16.39
N GLU A 127 47.74 -29.59 -16.36
CA GLU A 127 48.97 -29.04 -15.77
C GLU A 127 48.96 -29.15 -14.24
N GLU A 128 47.83 -28.83 -13.59
CA GLU A 128 47.67 -29.01 -12.15
C GLU A 128 47.70 -30.49 -11.76
N ALA A 129 47.02 -31.35 -12.52
CA ALA A 129 47.03 -32.79 -12.29
C ALA A 129 48.44 -33.38 -12.47
N GLU A 130 49.21 -32.92 -13.46
CA GLU A 130 50.60 -33.33 -13.67
C GLU A 130 51.49 -32.93 -12.51
N ALA A 131 51.37 -31.71 -12.00
CA ALA A 131 52.10 -31.28 -10.81
C ALA A 131 51.76 -32.16 -9.60
N ILE A 132 50.48 -32.42 -9.34
CA ILE A 132 50.05 -33.24 -8.21
C ILE A 132 50.60 -34.67 -8.31
N VAL A 133 50.49 -35.30 -9.48
CA VAL A 133 51.05 -36.66 -9.72
C VAL A 133 52.57 -36.66 -9.59
N THR A 134 53.25 -35.60 -10.02
CA THR A 134 54.72 -35.51 -9.91
C THR A 134 55.19 -35.39 -8.45
N PHE A 135 54.50 -34.59 -7.63
CA PHE A 135 54.90 -34.33 -6.24
C PHE A 135 54.36 -35.36 -5.23
N HIS A 136 53.18 -35.93 -5.48
CA HIS A 136 52.46 -36.81 -4.55
C HIS A 136 52.25 -38.23 -5.10
N GLY A 137 52.69 -38.47 -6.33
CA GLY A 137 52.61 -39.77 -6.98
C GLY A 137 53.43 -40.83 -6.26
N ARG A 138 52.96 -42.08 -6.35
CA ARG A 138 53.73 -43.24 -5.90
C ARG A 138 54.98 -43.38 -6.76
N LYS A 139 56.16 -43.22 -6.14
CA LYS A 139 57.46 -43.48 -6.76
C LYS A 139 57.66 -44.96 -7.06
#